data_AF-A0AAF0S5Q8-F1
#
_entry.id   AF-A0AAF0S5Q8-F1
#
_cell.length_a   1.000
_cell.length_b   1.000
_cell.length_c   1.000
_cell.angle_alpha   90.00
_cell.angle_beta   90.00
_cell.angle_gamma   90.00
#
_symmetry.space_group_name_H-M   'P 1'
#
loop_
_entity.id
_entity.type
_entity.pdbx_description
1 polymer ?
#
loop_
_entity_poly.entity_id
_entity_poly.type
_entity_poly.pdbx_seq_one_letter_code
_entity_poly.pdbx_strand_id
1 'polypeptide(L)'
;MAANKHTDKGFCPFCGNEFLGDHDNCPFCGQDLRQYKDDLGPIMETIQTRTNIDMKSPKVRITMSIILFVLVFAGALVAFDYYETHMQPEPEPVAEGIIVDIKTNGYIDLTGDFANYDLNLLPTYDPELKLTISLSDKYVGKYNKIIWVVQTDAYNHTNAKNPFYQKVTKDIADSDNIYSVTWDNVSIGRFWITADCYGESGDYDVFIGKGVYYGKYTTTYSWEYDGTVNSFEYTMSSDEVKNCLNVDLSIRLDEQSKTSMTKYVVDSLSVETLNDQLRSLFNKNYRDSQAKYADFVLSFVQNCFPNVFDSFNYRVNDYWAYPTETLLWGCGDDEDRAILYCSIMKREGRDVGLLFLPETTIAAVDVDLTDSPISAYAKGVRGVYSLYIVADTSSDLGLGELRPYYDISDNGRILYYNGEEIHGRYGLEVV
;
A
#
# COMPACT_ATOMS: atom_id res chain seq x y z
N MET A 1 -23.50 -27.49 -24.96
CA MET A 1 -22.94 -26.49 -24.03
C MET A 1 -21.88 -25.71 -24.78
N ALA A 2 -22.19 -24.47 -25.14
CA ALA A 2 -21.29 -23.61 -25.92
C ALA A 2 -20.09 -23.22 -25.05
N ALA A 3 -18.89 -23.43 -25.58
CA ALA A 3 -17.65 -22.94 -25.00
C ALA A 3 -17.63 -21.41 -25.08
N ASN A 4 -17.58 -20.74 -23.94
CA ASN A 4 -17.47 -19.28 -23.88
C ASN A 4 -16.06 -18.89 -24.32
N LYS A 5 -15.96 -18.27 -25.50
CA LYS A 5 -14.74 -17.71 -26.07
C LYS A 5 -14.54 -16.29 -25.53
N HIS A 6 -13.26 -15.93 -25.32
CA HIS A 6 -12.71 -14.61 -25.03
C HIS A 6 -12.74 -14.13 -23.56
N THR A 7 -11.77 -14.63 -22.78
CA THR A 7 -11.15 -13.82 -21.72
C THR A 7 -10.14 -12.89 -22.38
N ASP A 8 -10.61 -11.80 -22.96
CA ASP A 8 -9.72 -10.81 -23.54
C ASP A 8 -8.88 -10.18 -22.40
N LYS A 9 -7.57 -10.28 -22.54
CA LYS A 9 -6.60 -9.63 -21.65
C LYS A 9 -6.55 -8.15 -22.01
N GLY A 10 -6.85 -7.28 -21.04
CA GLY A 10 -6.64 -5.84 -21.15
C GLY A 10 -5.29 -5.44 -20.55
N PHE A 11 -4.73 -4.33 -21.03
CA PHE A 11 -3.49 -3.75 -20.54
C PHE A 11 -3.73 -2.30 -20.17
N CYS A 12 -3.26 -1.88 -18.99
CA CYS A 12 -3.35 -0.49 -18.59
C CYS A 12 -2.07 0.26 -19.00
N PRO A 13 -2.14 1.25 -19.91
CA PRO A 13 -0.98 2.02 -20.32
C PRO A 13 -0.48 2.98 -19.22
N PHE A 14 -1.29 3.24 -18.20
CA PHE A 14 -0.95 4.16 -17.11
C PHE A 14 -0.19 3.48 -15.97
N CYS A 15 -0.47 2.21 -15.67
CA CYS A 15 0.19 1.47 -14.59
C CYS A 15 0.92 0.20 -15.03
N GLY A 16 0.87 -0.16 -16.32
CA GLY A 16 1.61 -1.29 -16.88
C GLY A 16 1.03 -2.68 -16.57
N ASN A 17 -0.09 -2.78 -15.84
CA ASN A 17 -0.66 -4.07 -15.45
C ASN A 17 -1.60 -4.67 -16.50
N GLU A 18 -1.51 -6.00 -16.67
CA GLU A 18 -2.48 -6.81 -17.42
C GLU A 18 -3.67 -7.17 -16.52
N PHE A 19 -4.90 -7.03 -17.03
CA PHE A 19 -6.12 -7.47 -16.35
C PHE A 19 -6.97 -8.38 -17.24
N LEU A 20 -7.85 -9.15 -16.61
CA LEU A 20 -8.83 -9.99 -17.31
C LEU A 20 -10.20 -9.31 -17.33
N GLY A 21 -10.83 -9.31 -18.51
CA GLY A 21 -12.16 -8.74 -18.72
C GLY A 21 -12.14 -7.31 -19.26
N ASP A 22 -13.31 -6.84 -19.71
CA ASP A 22 -13.50 -5.49 -20.22
C ASP A 22 -13.93 -4.57 -19.07
N HIS A 23 -13.02 -3.67 -18.66
CA HIS A 23 -13.28 -2.69 -17.61
C HIS A 23 -13.21 -1.29 -18.20
N ASP A 24 -14.19 -0.46 -17.86
CA ASP A 24 -14.19 0.97 -18.23
C ASP A 24 -13.07 1.73 -17.52
N ASN A 25 -12.73 1.32 -16.30
CA ASN A 25 -11.62 1.86 -15.52
C ASN A 25 -10.61 0.75 -15.24
N CYS A 26 -9.33 1.07 -15.16
CA CYS A 26 -8.31 0.09 -14.81
C CYS A 26 -8.61 -0.47 -13.40
N PRO A 27 -8.73 -1.80 -13.24
CA PRO A 27 -9.01 -2.40 -11.93
C PRO A 27 -7.84 -2.25 -10.94
N PHE A 28 -6.66 -1.84 -11.42
CA PHE A 28 -5.46 -1.66 -10.59
C PHE A 28 -5.17 -0.19 -10.26
N CYS A 29 -5.31 0.74 -11.21
CA CYS A 29 -4.98 2.16 -10.98
C CYS A 29 -6.17 3.11 -11.07
N GLY A 30 -7.38 2.61 -11.32
CA GLY A 30 -8.60 3.42 -11.35
C GLY A 30 -8.74 4.39 -12.52
N GLN A 31 -7.72 4.53 -13.38
CA GLN A 31 -7.75 5.41 -14.55
C GLN A 31 -8.80 4.97 -15.55
N ASP A 32 -9.54 5.92 -16.12
CA ASP A 32 -10.54 5.67 -17.15
C ASP A 32 -9.87 5.20 -18.45
N LEU A 33 -10.13 3.95 -18.82
CA LEU A 33 -9.57 3.32 -20.01
C LEU A 33 -10.34 3.69 -21.28
N ARG A 34 -11.55 4.26 -21.14
CA ARG A 34 -12.36 4.68 -22.30
C ARG A 34 -11.73 5.87 -23.00
N GLN A 35 -11.21 6.83 -22.24
CA GLN A 35 -10.50 7.99 -22.82
C GLN A 35 -9.32 7.53 -23.70
N TYR A 36 -8.54 6.55 -23.24
CA TYR A 36 -7.45 5.98 -24.03
C TYR A 36 -7.94 5.20 -25.26
N LYS A 37 -9.02 4.41 -25.15
CA LYS A 37 -9.63 3.68 -26.28
C LYS A 37 -10.24 4.64 -27.33
N ASP A 38 -10.88 5.71 -26.88
CA ASP A 38 -11.51 6.73 -27.72
C ASP A 38 -10.48 7.61 -28.44
N ASP A 39 -9.33 7.89 -27.81
CA ASP A 39 -8.24 8.65 -28.42
C ASP A 39 -7.45 7.82 -29.45
N LEU A 40 -7.32 6.50 -29.24
CA LEU A 40 -6.62 5.60 -30.15
C LEU A 40 -7.47 5.05 -31.29
N GLY A 41 -8.79 4.93 -31.11
CA GLY A 41 -9.70 4.42 -32.14
C GLY A 41 -9.56 5.15 -33.50
N PRO A 42 -9.64 6.50 -33.53
CA PRO A 42 -9.45 7.28 -34.75
C PRO A 42 -8.04 7.14 -35.34
N ILE A 43 -7.01 7.02 -34.48
CA ILE A 43 -5.61 6.88 -34.92
C ILE A 43 -5.38 5.50 -35.58
N MET A 44 -5.92 4.43 -34.98
CA MET A 44 -5.83 3.08 -35.53
C MET A 44 -6.64 2.92 -36.83
N GLU A 45 -7.82 3.52 -36.92
CA GLU A 45 -8.66 3.52 -38.12
C GLU A 45 -8.00 4.31 -39.27
N THR A 46 -7.32 5.43 -38.95
CA THR A 46 -6.54 6.23 -39.90
C THR A 46 -5.30 5.47 -40.41
N ILE A 47 -4.64 4.68 -39.56
CA ILE A 47 -3.48 3.86 -39.97
C ILE A 47 -3.93 2.70 -40.87
N GLN A 48 -5.05 2.04 -40.54
CA GLN A 48 -5.60 0.94 -41.36
C GLN A 48 -6.04 1.41 -42.75
N THR A 49 -6.75 2.55 -42.82
CA THR A 49 -7.24 3.10 -44.09
C THR A 49 -6.13 3.69 -44.96
N ARG A 50 -5.05 4.24 -44.38
CA ARG A 50 -3.93 4.81 -45.16
C ARG A 50 -2.88 3.81 -45.61
N THR A 51 -2.69 2.69 -44.90
CA THR A 51 -1.59 1.76 -45.21
C THR A 51 -2.01 0.55 -46.03
N ASN A 52 -3.31 0.22 -46.09
CA ASN A 52 -3.84 -0.94 -46.81
C ASN A 52 -3.19 -2.27 -46.37
N ILE A 53 -2.78 -2.36 -45.10
CA ILE A 53 -2.09 -3.50 -44.50
C ILE A 53 -3.10 -4.36 -43.73
N ASP A 54 -3.24 -5.63 -44.11
CA ASP A 54 -4.04 -6.62 -43.38
C ASP A 54 -3.36 -7.03 -42.06
N MET A 55 -3.88 -6.51 -40.94
CA MET A 55 -3.44 -6.77 -39.56
C MET A 55 -3.60 -8.22 -39.09
N LYS A 56 -4.21 -9.10 -39.89
CA LYS A 56 -4.30 -10.55 -39.60
C LYS A 56 -3.04 -11.31 -40.02
N SER A 57 -2.13 -10.69 -40.79
CA SER A 57 -0.87 -11.31 -41.19
C SER A 57 0.10 -11.47 -39.99
N PRO A 58 0.61 -12.68 -39.71
CA PRO A 58 1.59 -12.91 -38.64
C PRO A 58 2.86 -12.06 -38.78
N LYS A 59 3.27 -11.79 -40.03
CA LYS A 59 4.46 -10.97 -40.31
C LYS A 59 4.22 -9.49 -39.97
N VAL A 60 2.99 -9.00 -40.19
CA VAL A 60 2.61 -7.62 -39.82
C VAL A 60 2.53 -7.47 -38.31
N ARG A 61 2.04 -8.49 -37.60
CA ARG A 61 2.00 -8.49 -36.12
C ARG A 61 3.40 -8.44 -35.52
N ILE A 62 4.33 -9.24 -36.03
CA ILE A 62 5.72 -9.23 -35.56
C ILE A 62 6.38 -7.87 -35.83
N THR A 63 6.21 -7.32 -37.03
CA THR A 63 6.79 -6.00 -37.37
C THR A 63 6.15 -4.87 -36.55
N MET A 64 4.83 -4.90 -36.32
CA MET A 64 4.16 -3.92 -35.46
C MET A 64 4.55 -4.07 -34.01
N SER A 65 4.72 -5.29 -33.49
CA SER A 65 5.23 -5.51 -32.13
C SER A 65 6.65 -4.97 -31.98
N ILE A 66 7.51 -5.10 -33.00
CA ILE A 66 8.86 -4.50 -32.98
C ILE A 66 8.77 -2.98 -33.03
N ILE A 67 7.91 -2.40 -33.88
CA ILE A 67 7.73 -0.94 -33.95
C ILE A 67 7.12 -0.39 -32.65
N LEU A 68 6.13 -1.06 -32.08
CA LEU A 68 5.53 -0.70 -30.80
C LEU A 68 6.55 -0.84 -29.67
N PHE A 69 7.37 -1.89 -29.67
CA PHE A 69 8.44 -2.06 -28.70
C PHE A 69 9.47 -0.94 -28.85
N VAL A 70 9.87 -0.58 -30.07
CA VAL A 70 10.79 0.55 -30.32
C VAL A 70 10.16 1.89 -29.95
N LEU A 71 8.86 2.12 -30.18
CA LEU A 71 8.17 3.35 -29.80
C LEU A 71 7.91 3.44 -28.30
N VAL A 72 7.63 2.32 -27.63
CA VAL A 72 7.51 2.22 -26.17
C VAL A 72 8.88 2.38 -25.53
N PHE A 73 9.95 1.84 -26.13
CA PHE A 73 11.32 2.00 -25.62
C PHE A 73 11.85 3.42 -25.88
N ALA A 74 11.54 4.02 -27.04
CA ALA A 74 11.88 5.40 -27.34
C ALA A 74 11.04 6.38 -26.50
N GLY A 75 9.76 6.07 -26.29
CA GLY A 75 8.88 6.81 -25.38
C GLY A 75 9.31 6.67 -23.92
N ALA A 76 9.79 5.49 -23.51
CA ALA A 76 10.39 5.27 -22.20
C ALA A 76 11.71 6.03 -22.08
N LEU A 77 12.57 6.06 -23.11
CA LEU A 77 13.80 6.86 -23.10
C LEU A 77 13.53 8.37 -23.07
N VAL A 78 12.51 8.86 -23.78
CA VAL A 78 12.08 10.27 -23.73
C VAL A 78 11.37 10.59 -22.41
N ALA A 79 10.61 9.65 -21.85
CA ALA A 79 10.03 9.79 -20.51
C ALA A 79 11.10 9.72 -19.42
N PHE A 80 12.17 8.95 -19.61
CA PHE A 80 13.33 8.85 -18.72
C PHE A 80 14.19 10.12 -18.82
N ASP A 81 14.42 10.65 -20.02
CA ASP A 81 15.10 11.94 -20.24
C ASP A 81 14.25 13.09 -19.68
N TYR A 82 12.93 13.06 -19.88
CA TYR A 82 11.99 14.01 -19.24
C TYR A 82 11.97 13.87 -17.70
N TYR A 83 12.06 12.65 -17.16
CA TYR A 83 12.13 12.39 -15.72
C TYR A 83 13.47 12.81 -15.12
N GLU A 84 14.59 12.57 -15.80
CA GLU A 84 15.93 12.98 -15.35
C GLU A 84 16.12 14.50 -15.43
N THR A 85 15.57 15.18 -16.45
CA THR A 85 15.69 16.64 -16.57
C THR A 85 14.70 17.42 -15.71
N HIS A 86 13.65 16.78 -15.17
CA HIS A 86 12.62 17.43 -14.32
C HIS A 86 12.54 16.88 -12.90
N MET A 87 13.52 16.09 -12.46
CA MET A 87 13.74 15.92 -11.03
C MET A 87 14.10 17.27 -10.42
N GLN A 88 13.26 17.63 -9.47
CA GLN A 88 13.24 18.86 -8.70
C GLN A 88 14.64 19.21 -8.13
N PRO A 89 14.93 20.51 -7.93
CA PRO A 89 16.16 20.95 -7.30
C PRO A 89 16.36 20.28 -5.93
N GLU A 90 17.61 20.15 -5.50
CA GLU A 90 17.99 19.73 -4.13
C GLU A 90 17.02 20.34 -3.10
N PRO A 91 16.61 19.59 -2.06
CA PRO A 91 15.62 20.08 -1.11
C PRO A 91 16.07 21.40 -0.50
N GLU A 92 15.42 22.48 -0.92
CA GLU A 92 15.58 23.78 -0.28
C GLU A 92 15.12 23.65 1.18
N PRO A 93 15.78 24.34 2.12
CA PRO A 93 15.40 24.31 3.52
C PRO A 93 13.94 24.74 3.66
N VAL A 94 13.14 23.88 4.29
CA VAL A 94 11.69 24.04 4.48
C VAL A 94 11.41 25.39 5.16
N ALA A 95 10.74 26.30 4.44
CA ALA A 95 10.12 27.46 5.06
C ALA A 95 9.09 26.95 6.08
N GLU A 96 9.09 27.53 7.29
CA GLU A 96 8.14 27.18 8.37
C GLU A 96 6.72 27.02 7.81
N GLY A 97 6.16 25.81 7.90
CA GLY A 97 4.82 25.52 7.40
C GLY A 97 3.73 26.26 8.20
N ILE A 98 2.51 26.30 7.65
CA ILE A 98 1.36 26.84 8.39
C ILE A 98 0.87 25.75 9.34
N ILE A 99 1.03 25.96 10.64
CA ILE A 99 0.49 25.08 11.68
C ILE A 99 -0.98 25.43 11.92
N VAL A 100 -1.85 24.44 11.71
CA VAL A 100 -3.28 24.50 12.02
C VAL A 100 -3.54 23.64 13.25
N ASP A 101 -3.89 24.28 14.37
CA ASP A 101 -4.24 23.59 15.61
C ASP A 101 -5.59 22.88 15.47
N ILE A 102 -5.56 21.57 15.67
CA ILE A 102 -6.71 20.70 15.69
C ILE A 102 -7.01 20.44 17.17
N LYS A 103 -7.65 21.44 17.80
CA LYS A 103 -7.89 21.66 19.26
C LYS A 103 -8.15 20.44 20.16
N THR A 104 -8.54 19.30 19.62
CA THR A 104 -8.90 18.08 20.34
C THR A 104 -8.01 16.89 20.03
N ASN A 105 -7.23 16.89 18.95
CA ASN A 105 -6.58 15.67 18.47
C ASN A 105 -5.25 15.84 17.72
N GLY A 106 -4.65 17.02 17.74
CA GLY A 106 -3.29 17.23 17.26
C GLY A 106 -3.13 18.52 16.46
N TYR A 107 -2.31 18.49 15.41
CA TYR A 107 -2.10 19.65 14.55
C TYR A 107 -1.80 19.20 13.12
N ILE A 108 -2.08 20.07 12.17
CA ILE A 108 -1.71 19.88 10.76
C ILE A 108 -0.61 20.86 10.42
N ASP A 109 0.49 20.35 9.86
CA ASP A 109 1.55 21.14 9.27
C ASP A 109 1.34 21.23 7.76
N LEU A 110 1.17 22.44 7.23
CA LEU A 110 0.83 22.69 5.83
C LEU A 110 1.97 23.35 5.05
N THR A 111 2.20 22.87 3.83
CA THR A 111 3.21 23.38 2.90
C THR A 111 2.66 23.47 1.47
N GLY A 112 3.47 23.95 0.53
CA GLY A 112 3.06 24.17 -0.86
C GLY A 112 2.12 25.38 -0.98
N ASP A 113 1.08 25.26 -1.78
CA ASP A 113 0.16 26.36 -2.05
C ASP A 113 -0.69 26.79 -0.86
N PHE A 114 -0.72 26.00 0.21
CA PHE A 114 -1.20 26.47 1.52
C PHE A 114 -0.30 27.57 2.10
N ALA A 115 1.03 27.37 2.08
CA ALA A 115 2.01 28.34 2.58
C ALA A 115 2.05 29.62 1.73
N ASN A 116 1.66 29.52 0.45
CA ASN A 116 1.53 30.67 -0.46
C ASN A 116 0.18 31.39 -0.35
N TYR A 117 -0.75 30.91 0.48
CA TYR A 117 -2.13 31.40 0.62
C TYR A 117 -2.94 31.34 -0.69
N ASP A 118 -2.59 30.40 -1.57
CA ASP A 118 -3.34 30.06 -2.79
C ASP A 118 -4.42 29.01 -2.51
N LEU A 119 -4.16 28.15 -1.52
CA LEU A 119 -5.11 27.24 -0.92
C LEU A 119 -5.41 27.62 0.54
N ASN A 120 -6.64 27.41 0.95
CA ASN A 120 -7.10 27.54 2.33
C ASN A 120 -7.55 26.17 2.85
N LEU A 121 -7.36 25.96 4.15
CA LEU A 121 -7.82 24.76 4.86
C LEU A 121 -8.55 25.17 6.13
N LEU A 122 -9.78 24.70 6.28
CA LEU A 122 -10.62 24.94 7.45
C LEU A 122 -11.00 23.59 8.08
N PRO A 123 -10.48 23.28 9.28
CA PRO A 123 -10.89 22.09 10.01
C PRO A 123 -12.24 22.31 10.70
N THR A 124 -13.10 21.31 10.62
CA THR A 124 -14.38 21.25 11.34
C THR A 124 -14.54 19.89 12.00
N TYR A 125 -15.32 19.84 13.08
CA TYR A 125 -15.54 18.63 13.88
C TYR A 125 -17.03 18.36 14.03
N ASP A 126 -17.53 17.32 13.36
CA ASP A 126 -18.92 16.86 13.51
C ASP A 126 -19.17 15.47 12.86
N PRO A 127 -19.17 14.35 13.61
CA PRO A 127 -18.51 14.10 14.90
C PRO A 127 -17.00 13.80 14.76
N GLU A 128 -16.53 13.57 13.53
CA GLU A 128 -15.13 13.32 13.17
C GLU A 128 -14.50 14.56 12.54
N LEU A 129 -13.18 14.54 12.35
CA LEU A 129 -12.45 15.61 11.67
C LEU A 129 -12.83 15.64 10.19
N LYS A 130 -13.25 16.82 9.74
CA LYS A 130 -13.53 17.15 8.34
C LYS A 130 -12.69 18.34 7.94
N LEU A 131 -12.07 18.26 6.76
CA LEU A 131 -11.30 19.34 6.20
C LEU A 131 -12.05 19.95 5.01
N THR A 132 -12.36 21.23 5.08
CA THR A 132 -12.79 22.00 3.91
C THR A 132 -11.56 22.66 3.31
N ILE A 133 -11.23 22.27 2.09
CA ILE A 133 -10.16 22.86 1.30
C ILE A 133 -10.77 23.77 0.26
N SER A 134 -10.22 24.95 0.06
CA SER A 134 -10.70 25.87 -0.99
C SER A 134 -9.56 26.62 -1.66
N LEU A 135 -9.79 27.07 -2.89
CA LEU A 135 -8.95 28.11 -3.48
C LEU A 135 -9.10 29.41 -2.68
N SER A 136 -8.07 30.23 -2.73
CA SER A 136 -8.09 31.61 -2.23
C SER A 136 -9.14 32.46 -2.94
N ASP A 137 -9.76 33.39 -2.22
CA ASP A 137 -10.83 34.26 -2.75
C ASP A 137 -10.40 35.05 -3.99
N LYS A 138 -9.10 35.26 -4.19
CA LYS A 138 -8.53 35.91 -5.38
C LYS A 138 -8.77 35.14 -6.70
N TYR A 139 -9.12 33.85 -6.62
CA TYR A 139 -9.40 33.01 -7.79
C TYR A 139 -10.89 32.84 -8.07
N VAL A 140 -11.77 33.32 -7.20
CA VAL A 140 -13.22 33.19 -7.36
C VAL A 140 -13.67 33.90 -8.65
N GLY A 141 -14.40 33.17 -9.48
CA GLY A 141 -14.88 33.61 -10.80
C GLY A 141 -13.89 33.42 -11.95
N LYS A 142 -12.65 32.95 -11.69
CA LYS A 142 -11.65 32.72 -12.74
C LYS A 142 -11.87 31.41 -13.50
N TYR A 143 -12.40 30.39 -12.82
CA TYR A 143 -12.55 29.04 -13.37
C TYR A 143 -14.01 28.64 -13.44
N ASN A 144 -14.34 27.75 -14.38
CA ASN A 144 -15.68 27.18 -14.53
C ASN A 144 -15.73 25.69 -14.15
N LYS A 145 -14.56 25.03 -14.08
CA LYS A 145 -14.43 23.64 -13.70
C LYS A 145 -13.17 23.44 -12.87
N ILE A 146 -13.30 22.67 -11.79
CA ILE A 146 -12.18 22.27 -10.94
C ILE A 146 -12.26 20.77 -10.67
N ILE A 147 -11.14 20.07 -10.87
CA ILE A 147 -10.97 18.68 -10.48
C ILE A 147 -10.12 18.67 -9.20
N TRP A 148 -10.76 18.31 -8.10
CA TRP A 148 -10.12 18.13 -6.80
C TRP A 148 -9.64 16.69 -6.66
N VAL A 149 -8.38 16.54 -6.29
CA VAL A 149 -7.79 15.25 -5.93
C VAL A 149 -7.21 15.37 -4.53
N VAL A 150 -7.70 14.55 -3.61
CA VAL A 150 -7.13 14.34 -2.27
C VAL A 150 -6.39 13.02 -2.31
N GLN A 151 -5.12 12.99 -1.93
CA GLN A 151 -4.32 11.78 -1.76
C GLN A 151 -3.84 11.66 -0.31
N THR A 152 -3.76 10.45 0.22
CA THR A 152 -3.27 10.15 1.58
C THR A 152 -2.39 8.90 1.57
N ASP A 153 -1.47 8.78 2.54
CA ASP A 153 -0.68 7.57 2.79
C ASP A 153 -1.39 6.56 3.73
N ALA A 154 -2.46 6.96 4.40
CA ALA A 154 -3.24 6.06 5.24
C ALA A 154 -4.23 5.21 4.42
N TYR A 155 -4.27 3.90 4.66
CA TYR A 155 -5.18 3.00 3.97
C TYR A 155 -6.65 3.24 4.38
N ASN A 156 -7.49 3.63 3.43
CA ASN A 156 -8.93 3.77 3.69
C ASN A 156 -9.68 2.44 3.56
N HIS A 157 -9.91 1.76 4.70
CA HIS A 157 -10.69 0.52 4.77
C HIS A 157 -12.14 0.66 4.25
N THR A 158 -12.73 1.85 4.26
CA THR A 158 -14.10 2.08 3.78
C THR A 158 -14.19 2.20 2.26
N ASN A 159 -13.07 2.49 1.58
CA ASN A 159 -12.99 2.60 0.14
C ASN A 159 -11.80 1.81 -0.43
N ALA A 160 -11.83 0.49 -0.24
CA ALA A 160 -10.77 -0.42 -0.72
C ALA A 160 -10.51 -0.34 -2.24
N LYS A 161 -11.41 0.24 -3.04
CA LYS A 161 -11.18 0.46 -4.48
C LYS A 161 -10.19 1.58 -4.75
N ASN A 162 -10.22 2.64 -3.95
CA ASN A 162 -9.33 3.80 -4.04
C ASN A 162 -8.87 4.19 -2.62
N PRO A 163 -8.09 3.32 -1.94
CA PRO A 163 -7.83 3.47 -0.51
C PRO A 163 -6.97 4.69 -0.19
N PHE A 164 -6.26 5.24 -1.19
CA PHE A 164 -5.30 6.33 -1.04
C PHE A 164 -5.73 7.63 -1.70
N TYR A 165 -6.90 7.68 -2.37
CA TYR A 165 -7.32 8.93 -3.01
C TYR A 165 -8.84 9.11 -3.16
N GLN A 166 -9.25 10.38 -3.10
CA GLN A 166 -10.61 10.84 -3.42
C GLN A 166 -10.51 11.84 -4.58
N LYS A 167 -11.31 11.64 -5.63
CA LYS A 167 -11.40 12.56 -6.77
C LYS A 167 -12.82 13.12 -6.88
N VAL A 168 -12.94 14.44 -6.91
CA VAL A 168 -14.22 15.14 -7.06
C VAL A 168 -14.09 16.15 -8.20
N THR A 169 -14.93 16.01 -9.22
CA THR A 169 -15.04 17.02 -10.28
C THR A 169 -16.21 17.93 -9.98
N LYS A 170 -15.98 19.24 -10.02
CA LYS A 170 -17.03 20.24 -9.85
C LYS A 170 -17.04 21.18 -11.05
N ASP A 171 -18.22 21.37 -11.61
CA ASP A 171 -18.49 22.25 -12.74
C ASP A 171 -19.54 23.28 -12.32
N ILE A 172 -19.41 24.52 -12.79
CA ILE A 172 -20.34 25.61 -12.47
C ILE A 172 -21.76 25.33 -12.97
N ALA A 173 -21.90 24.46 -13.99
CA ALA A 173 -23.20 24.00 -14.45
C ALA A 173 -23.94 23.13 -13.41
N ASP A 174 -23.18 22.44 -12.54
CA ASP A 174 -23.68 21.40 -11.63
C ASP A 174 -23.55 21.79 -10.15
N SER A 175 -22.85 22.88 -9.82
CA SER A 175 -22.58 23.27 -8.43
C SER A 175 -22.45 24.77 -8.23
N ASP A 176 -23.14 25.29 -7.20
CA ASP A 176 -23.02 26.68 -6.76
C ASP A 176 -21.63 27.01 -6.16
N ASN A 177 -20.81 26.00 -5.83
CA ASN A 177 -19.48 26.19 -5.29
C ASN A 177 -18.49 25.11 -5.78
N ILE A 178 -17.79 25.45 -6.87
CA ILE A 178 -16.70 24.63 -7.43
C ILE A 178 -15.35 24.84 -6.73
N TYR A 179 -15.21 25.95 -5.99
CA TYR A 179 -13.95 26.45 -5.43
C TYR A 179 -13.54 25.80 -4.11
N SER A 180 -14.33 24.85 -3.62
CA SER A 180 -13.99 24.08 -2.43
C SER A 180 -14.29 22.59 -2.57
N VAL A 181 -13.65 21.78 -1.75
CA VAL A 181 -13.94 20.36 -1.57
C VAL A 181 -13.92 20.05 -0.07
N THR A 182 -14.78 19.14 0.35
CA THR A 182 -14.75 18.60 1.71
C THR A 182 -14.16 17.21 1.68
N TRP A 183 -13.18 16.99 2.54
CA TRP A 183 -12.62 15.69 2.87
C TRP A 183 -13.12 15.28 4.25
N ASP A 184 -13.97 14.26 4.27
CA ASP A 184 -14.51 13.66 5.50
C ASP A 184 -13.62 12.53 6.02
N ASN A 185 -13.73 12.22 7.31
CA ASN A 185 -13.04 11.13 8.01
C ASN A 185 -11.52 11.18 7.82
N VAL A 186 -10.95 12.35 8.08
CA VAL A 186 -9.53 12.64 7.86
C VAL A 186 -8.65 11.80 8.79
N SER A 187 -7.83 10.95 8.19
CA SER A 187 -6.87 10.09 8.88
C SER A 187 -5.56 10.83 9.18
N ILE A 188 -4.92 10.44 10.29
CA ILE A 188 -3.52 10.80 10.59
C ILE A 188 -2.63 10.30 9.46
N GLY A 189 -1.63 11.10 9.09
CA GLY A 189 -0.76 10.79 7.96
C GLY A 189 -0.42 12.02 7.13
N ARG A 190 0.26 11.77 6.01
CA ARG A 190 0.55 12.78 4.99
C ARG A 190 -0.57 12.81 3.97
N PHE A 191 -0.86 14.00 3.47
CA PHE A 191 -1.82 14.18 2.40
C PHE A 191 -1.37 15.22 1.38
N TRP A 192 -1.89 15.06 0.17
CA TRP A 192 -1.67 15.97 -0.96
C TRP A 192 -3.02 16.37 -1.52
N ILE A 193 -3.16 17.66 -1.82
CA ILE A 193 -4.33 18.21 -2.49
C ILE A 193 -3.90 18.78 -3.82
N THR A 194 -4.54 18.34 -4.89
CA THR A 194 -4.41 18.94 -6.22
C THR A 194 -5.74 19.53 -6.65
N ALA A 195 -5.71 20.76 -7.14
CA ALA A 195 -6.83 21.40 -7.81
C ALA A 195 -6.43 21.73 -9.26
N ASP A 196 -6.87 20.89 -10.19
CA ASP A 196 -6.75 21.15 -11.63
C ASP A 196 -7.90 22.09 -12.05
N CYS A 197 -7.56 23.32 -12.40
CA CYS A 197 -8.52 24.40 -12.63
C CYS A 197 -8.59 24.75 -14.11
N TYR A 198 -9.80 24.84 -14.65
CA TYR A 198 -10.05 25.14 -16.07
C TYR A 198 -10.95 26.38 -16.20
N GLY A 199 -10.55 27.33 -17.05
CA GLY A 199 -11.32 28.53 -17.41
C GLY A 199 -12.01 28.43 -18.78
N GLU A 200 -12.91 29.37 -19.06
CA GLU A 200 -13.68 29.40 -20.33
C GLU A 200 -12.82 29.64 -21.58
N SER A 201 -11.69 30.33 -21.44
CA SER A 201 -10.82 30.71 -22.56
C SER A 201 -9.66 29.72 -22.79
N GLY A 202 -9.72 28.52 -22.19
CA GLY A 202 -8.63 27.55 -22.21
C GLY A 202 -7.54 27.82 -21.18
N ASP A 203 -7.79 28.73 -20.23
CA ASP A 203 -6.92 28.94 -19.06
C ASP A 203 -6.83 27.65 -18.25
N TYR A 204 -5.62 27.29 -17.83
CA TYR A 204 -5.34 26.11 -17.04
C TYR A 204 -4.32 26.45 -15.97
N ASP A 205 -4.68 26.19 -14.72
CA ASP A 205 -3.81 26.38 -13.55
C ASP A 205 -3.92 25.15 -12.64
N VAL A 206 -2.82 24.81 -11.97
CA VAL A 206 -2.77 23.69 -11.03
C VAL A 206 -2.29 24.22 -9.69
N PHE A 207 -3.06 23.94 -8.63
CA PHE A 207 -2.66 24.25 -7.26
C PHE A 207 -2.37 22.96 -6.51
N ILE A 208 -1.25 22.93 -5.79
CA ILE A 208 -0.77 21.76 -5.04
C ILE A 208 -0.47 22.15 -3.59
N GLY A 209 -1.31 21.68 -2.69
CA GLY A 209 -1.11 21.78 -1.24
C GLY A 209 -0.62 20.45 -0.67
N LYS A 210 0.27 20.51 0.31
CA LYS A 210 0.71 19.32 1.06
C LYS A 210 0.45 19.54 2.54
N GLY A 211 0.14 18.47 3.26
CA GLY A 211 0.01 18.55 4.71
C GLY A 211 0.36 17.26 5.42
N VAL A 212 0.68 17.39 6.70
CA VAL A 212 0.89 16.25 7.61
C VAL A 212 0.02 16.46 8.83
N TYR A 213 -0.91 15.54 9.06
CA TYR A 213 -1.74 15.52 10.25
C TYR A 213 -1.08 14.67 11.32
N TYR A 214 -0.59 15.34 12.38
CA TYR A 214 -0.08 14.71 13.58
C TYR A 214 -1.17 14.62 14.62
N GLY A 215 -1.21 13.51 15.36
CA GLY A 215 -2.19 13.34 16.42
C GLY A 215 -2.03 12.02 17.15
N LYS A 216 -2.98 11.75 18.03
CA LYS A 216 -3.14 10.42 18.64
C LYS A 216 -3.87 9.53 17.65
N TYR A 217 -3.25 8.40 17.27
CA TYR A 217 -3.88 7.43 16.38
C TYR A 217 -4.68 6.41 17.18
N THR A 218 -5.94 6.24 16.82
CA THR A 218 -6.83 5.23 17.39
C THR A 218 -7.54 4.49 16.26
N THR A 219 -7.51 3.17 16.33
CA THR A 219 -8.18 2.29 15.37
C THR A 219 -8.86 1.14 16.10
N THR A 220 -9.83 0.50 15.47
CA THR A 220 -10.46 -0.72 15.99
C THR A 220 -10.11 -1.87 15.06
N TYR A 221 -9.41 -2.87 15.60
CA TYR A 221 -9.19 -4.11 14.88
C TYR A 221 -10.34 -5.06 15.13
N SER A 222 -10.78 -5.74 14.07
CA SER A 222 -11.82 -6.76 14.14
C SER A 222 -11.57 -7.86 13.11
N TRP A 223 -11.57 -9.11 13.55
CA TRP A 223 -11.37 -10.29 12.70
C TRP A 223 -12.04 -11.52 13.29
N GLU A 224 -12.26 -12.55 12.47
CA GLU A 224 -12.79 -13.83 12.92
C GLU A 224 -11.65 -14.84 13.10
N TYR A 225 -11.68 -15.58 14.21
CA TYR A 225 -10.77 -16.70 14.46
C TYR A 225 -11.53 -17.83 15.16
N ASP A 226 -11.40 -19.07 14.66
CA ASP A 226 -12.04 -20.27 15.22
C ASP A 226 -13.57 -20.06 15.45
N GLY A 227 -14.24 -19.43 14.48
CA GLY A 227 -15.67 -19.13 14.52
C GLY A 227 -16.09 -18.01 15.49
N THR A 228 -15.14 -17.31 16.10
CA THR A 228 -15.38 -16.22 17.05
C THR A 228 -14.89 -14.89 16.48
N VAL A 229 -15.75 -13.87 16.49
CA VAL A 229 -15.36 -12.50 16.13
C VAL A 229 -14.63 -11.86 17.31
N ASN A 230 -13.38 -11.47 17.09
CA ASN A 230 -12.50 -10.81 18.04
C ASN A 230 -12.39 -9.34 17.65
N SER A 231 -12.42 -8.43 18.62
CA SER A 231 -12.13 -7.02 18.38
C SER A 231 -11.55 -6.34 19.61
N PHE A 232 -10.76 -5.30 19.37
CA PHE A 232 -10.27 -4.39 20.40
C PHE A 232 -9.89 -3.03 19.77
N GLU A 233 -9.94 -1.98 20.59
CA GLU A 233 -9.43 -0.67 20.21
C GLU A 233 -7.92 -0.61 20.48
N TYR A 234 -7.16 -0.21 19.47
CA TYR A 234 -5.73 0.03 19.56
C TYR A 234 -5.46 1.54 19.50
N THR A 235 -4.45 1.98 20.24
CA THR A 235 -4.05 3.38 20.29
C THR A 235 -2.53 3.48 20.24
N MET A 236 -2.04 4.36 19.37
CA MET A 236 -0.64 4.73 19.27
C MET A 236 -0.44 6.18 19.77
N SER A 237 0.65 6.41 20.49
CA SER A 237 0.96 7.74 21.03
C SER A 237 1.32 8.74 19.93
N SER A 238 1.09 10.03 20.19
CA SER A 238 1.45 11.08 19.22
C SER A 238 2.95 11.16 18.93
N ASP A 239 3.80 10.75 19.88
CA ASP A 239 5.25 10.71 19.68
C ASP A 239 5.65 9.57 18.73
N GLU A 240 5.05 8.38 18.87
CA GLU A 240 5.28 7.26 17.94
C GLU A 240 4.77 7.58 16.54
N VAL A 241 3.56 8.15 16.42
CA VAL A 241 3.03 8.66 15.14
C VAL A 241 4.02 9.64 14.52
N LYS A 242 4.49 10.63 15.29
CA LYS A 242 5.44 11.62 14.80
C LYS A 242 6.75 10.98 14.33
N ASN A 243 7.25 9.94 15.01
CA ASN A 243 8.45 9.24 14.61
C ASN A 243 8.28 8.48 13.29
N CYS A 244 7.12 7.84 13.06
CA CYS A 244 6.81 7.21 11.77
C CYS A 244 6.65 8.24 10.64
N LEU A 245 6.06 9.41 10.94
CA LEU A 245 5.83 10.46 9.94
C LEU A 245 7.08 11.30 9.61
N ASN A 246 8.06 11.36 10.50
CA ASN A 246 9.31 12.12 10.31
C ASN A 246 10.48 11.24 9.85
N VAL A 247 10.19 10.20 9.07
CA VAL A 247 11.22 9.39 8.43
C VAL A 247 11.68 10.07 7.14
N ASP A 248 12.99 10.30 7.03
CA ASP A 248 13.63 10.58 5.73
C ASP A 248 13.82 9.24 5.00
N LEU A 249 12.98 9.02 3.98
CA LEU A 249 13.00 7.77 3.20
C LEU A 249 14.35 7.54 2.51
N SER A 250 15.05 8.59 2.07
CA SER A 250 16.33 8.44 1.38
C SER A 250 17.41 7.89 2.31
N ILE A 251 17.44 8.38 3.56
CA ILE A 251 18.34 7.89 4.60
C ILE A 251 17.95 6.46 5.00
N ARG A 252 16.64 6.19 5.17
CA ARG A 252 16.16 4.87 5.56
C ARG A 252 16.49 3.79 4.53
N LEU A 253 16.30 4.07 3.25
CA LEU A 253 16.62 3.14 2.17
C LEU A 253 18.12 2.87 2.07
N ASP A 254 18.96 3.89 2.26
CA ASP A 254 20.41 3.71 2.31
C ASP A 254 20.84 2.82 3.49
N GLU A 255 20.20 2.98 4.66
CA GLU A 255 20.40 2.09 5.82
C GLU A 255 19.96 0.65 5.55
N GLN A 256 18.77 0.46 4.96
CA GLN A 256 18.23 -0.87 4.61
C GLN A 256 19.15 -1.62 3.65
N SER A 257 19.73 -0.92 2.67
CA SER A 257 20.67 -1.53 1.72
C SER A 257 21.93 -2.12 2.36
N LYS A 258 22.23 -1.76 3.62
CA LYS A 258 23.45 -2.14 4.36
C LYS A 258 23.16 -3.02 5.57
N THR A 259 21.90 -3.41 5.80
CA THR A 259 21.48 -4.15 6.98
C THR A 259 20.67 -5.41 6.63
N SER A 260 20.53 -6.32 7.58
CA SER A 260 19.54 -7.41 7.47
C SER A 260 18.16 -6.91 7.90
N MET A 261 17.14 -7.38 7.19
CA MET A 261 15.72 -7.15 7.48
C MET A 261 15.33 -7.61 8.88
N THR A 262 16.00 -8.62 9.45
CA THR A 262 15.78 -9.07 10.84
C THR A 262 15.94 -7.96 11.88
N LYS A 263 16.68 -6.88 11.59
CA LYS A 263 16.80 -5.72 12.49
C LYS A 263 15.52 -4.90 12.63
N TYR A 264 14.55 -5.09 11.74
CA TYR A 264 13.23 -4.45 11.80
C TYR A 264 12.25 -5.23 12.69
N VAL A 265 12.60 -6.46 13.07
CA VAL A 265 11.87 -7.23 14.09
C VAL A 265 12.23 -6.69 15.48
N VAL A 266 11.40 -5.75 15.95
CA VAL A 266 11.66 -4.96 17.16
C VAL A 266 10.54 -5.08 18.18
N ASP A 267 10.92 -5.08 19.45
CA ASP A 267 10.00 -5.01 20.58
C ASP A 267 9.84 -3.55 21.04
N SER A 268 8.92 -2.82 20.42
CA SER A 268 8.57 -1.44 20.80
C SER A 268 7.39 -1.41 21.77
N LEU A 269 7.17 -0.27 22.44
CA LEU A 269 6.02 -0.09 23.34
C LEU A 269 4.67 -0.32 22.64
N SER A 270 4.57 0.09 21.37
CA SER A 270 3.44 -0.21 20.50
C SER A 270 3.19 -1.71 20.31
N VAL A 271 4.26 -2.49 20.10
CA VAL A 271 4.19 -3.95 19.94
C VAL A 271 3.86 -4.63 21.27
N GLU A 272 4.44 -4.17 22.38
CA GLU A 272 4.10 -4.62 23.73
C GLU A 272 2.62 -4.43 24.03
N THR A 273 2.10 -3.22 23.80
CA THR A 273 0.68 -2.89 24.02
C THR A 273 -0.23 -3.76 23.16
N LEU A 274 0.14 -3.95 21.88
CA LEU A 274 -0.61 -4.82 20.97
C LEU A 274 -0.61 -6.28 21.44
N ASN A 275 0.55 -6.81 21.82
CA ASN A 275 0.69 -8.17 22.32
C ASN A 275 -0.15 -8.39 23.58
N ASP A 276 -0.12 -7.46 24.53
CA ASP A 276 -0.91 -7.54 25.76
C ASP A 276 -2.42 -7.58 25.48
N GLN A 277 -2.90 -6.76 24.52
CA GLN A 277 -4.30 -6.77 24.10
C GLN A 277 -4.68 -8.09 23.41
N LEU A 278 -3.85 -8.57 22.48
CA LEU A 278 -4.05 -9.85 21.80
C LEU A 278 -4.05 -11.02 22.79
N ARG A 279 -3.10 -11.03 23.72
CA ARG A 279 -2.95 -12.07 24.75
C ARG A 279 -4.14 -12.07 25.71
N SER A 280 -4.57 -10.90 26.17
CA SER A 280 -5.76 -10.75 27.01
C SER A 280 -7.02 -11.25 26.29
N LEU A 281 -7.20 -10.87 25.02
CA LEU A 281 -8.34 -11.31 24.22
C LEU A 281 -8.32 -12.82 23.96
N PHE A 282 -7.15 -13.37 23.66
CA PHE A 282 -6.96 -14.80 23.44
C PHE A 282 -7.30 -15.62 24.69
N ASN A 283 -6.73 -15.26 25.85
CA ASN A 283 -6.95 -15.97 27.11
C ASN A 283 -8.40 -15.93 27.58
N LYS A 284 -9.17 -14.92 27.15
CA LYS A 284 -10.61 -14.81 27.43
C LYS A 284 -11.44 -15.83 26.64
N ASN A 285 -11.04 -16.10 25.39
CA ASN A 285 -11.88 -16.79 24.41
C ASN A 285 -11.40 -18.22 24.11
N TYR A 286 -10.12 -18.53 24.30
CA TYR A 286 -9.51 -19.79 23.88
C TYR A 286 -8.69 -20.45 24.98
N ARG A 287 -8.48 -21.75 24.82
CA ARG A 287 -7.56 -22.52 25.67
C ARG A 287 -6.12 -22.22 25.25
N ASP A 288 -5.29 -21.91 26.23
CA ASP A 288 -3.91 -21.53 25.98
C ASP A 288 -3.03 -22.68 25.48
N SER A 289 -2.33 -22.42 24.38
CA SER A 289 -1.20 -23.21 23.87
C SER A 289 -0.36 -22.31 22.96
N GLN A 290 0.93 -22.62 22.83
CA GLN A 290 1.85 -21.82 22.02
C GLN A 290 1.41 -21.79 20.55
N ALA A 291 1.14 -22.97 19.98
CA ALA A 291 0.70 -23.11 18.61
C ALA A 291 -0.62 -22.37 18.33
N LYS A 292 -1.61 -22.47 19.25
CA LYS A 292 -2.91 -21.82 19.05
C LYS A 292 -2.82 -20.29 19.18
N TYR A 293 -1.97 -19.78 20.07
CA TYR A 293 -1.73 -18.34 20.13
C TYR A 293 -0.98 -17.83 18.88
N ALA A 294 0.05 -18.55 18.44
CA ALA A 294 0.79 -18.19 17.23
C ALA A 294 -0.11 -18.17 15.98
N ASP A 295 -1.04 -19.12 15.88
CA ASP A 295 -2.04 -19.17 14.80
C ASP A 295 -3.11 -18.06 14.93
N PHE A 296 -3.52 -17.72 16.16
CA PHE A 296 -4.40 -16.59 16.44
C PHE A 296 -3.78 -15.24 16.03
N VAL A 297 -2.51 -15.02 16.36
CA VAL A 297 -1.76 -13.82 15.95
C VAL A 297 -1.57 -13.79 14.44
N LEU A 298 -1.34 -14.96 13.81
CA LEU A 298 -1.21 -15.07 12.35
C LEU A 298 -2.51 -14.62 11.68
N SER A 299 -3.65 -15.15 12.13
CA SER A 299 -4.97 -14.74 11.66
C SER A 299 -5.23 -13.25 11.87
N PHE A 300 -4.84 -12.68 13.00
CA PHE A 300 -4.92 -11.23 13.23
C PHE A 300 -4.15 -10.44 12.17
N VAL A 301 -2.87 -10.78 11.93
CA VAL A 301 -2.04 -10.09 10.94
C VAL A 301 -2.60 -10.28 9.52
N GLN A 302 -3.05 -11.48 9.19
CA GLN A 302 -3.62 -11.80 7.88
C GLN A 302 -4.89 -11.00 7.58
N ASN A 303 -5.76 -10.81 8.57
CA ASN A 303 -7.09 -10.22 8.39
C ASN A 303 -7.13 -8.71 8.63
N CYS A 304 -6.28 -8.19 9.52
CA CYS A 304 -6.32 -6.77 9.88
C CYS A 304 -5.39 -5.88 9.04
N PHE A 305 -4.43 -6.46 8.32
CA PHE A 305 -3.46 -5.73 7.50
C PHE A 305 -3.52 -6.23 6.05
N PRO A 306 -4.18 -5.50 5.14
CA PRO A 306 -4.23 -5.85 3.73
C PRO A 306 -2.84 -5.81 3.09
N ASN A 307 -2.61 -6.70 2.12
CA ASN A 307 -1.39 -6.71 1.32
C ASN A 307 -1.37 -5.49 0.37
N VAL A 308 -0.39 -4.59 0.55
CA VAL A 308 -0.22 -3.40 -0.28
C VAL A 308 1.27 -3.20 -0.58
N PHE A 309 1.62 -3.12 -1.86
CA PHE A 309 3.00 -2.88 -2.28
C PHE A 309 3.53 -1.52 -1.85
N ASP A 310 4.83 -1.46 -1.60
CA ASP A 310 5.55 -0.23 -1.23
C ASP A 310 5.45 0.89 -2.26
N SER A 311 5.32 0.55 -3.55
CA SER A 311 5.13 1.55 -4.60
C SER A 311 3.85 2.39 -4.40
N PHE A 312 2.85 1.83 -3.70
CA PHE A 312 1.66 2.55 -3.29
C PHE A 312 1.82 3.19 -1.90
N ASN A 313 2.32 2.43 -0.92
CA ASN A 313 2.35 2.86 0.48
C ASN A 313 3.44 3.92 0.73
N TYR A 314 4.66 3.67 0.22
CA TYR A 314 5.86 4.49 0.48
C TYR A 314 6.41 5.19 -0.78
N ARG A 315 5.83 4.92 -1.96
CA ARG A 315 6.25 5.46 -3.28
C ARG A 315 7.69 5.09 -3.66
N VAL A 316 8.14 3.93 -3.20
CA VAL A 316 9.46 3.35 -3.49
C VAL A 316 9.29 1.88 -3.88
N ASN A 317 10.32 1.25 -4.45
CA ASN A 317 10.17 -0.11 -4.97
C ASN A 317 10.12 -1.20 -3.89
N ASP A 318 10.82 -0.99 -2.77
CA ASP A 318 11.03 -1.96 -1.69
C ASP A 318 11.40 -1.14 -0.44
N TYR A 319 10.71 -1.38 0.68
CA TYR A 319 10.82 -0.67 1.95
C TYR A 319 10.39 -1.57 3.11
N TRP A 320 11.32 -1.88 4.00
CA TRP A 320 11.00 -2.70 5.17
C TRP A 320 10.50 -1.84 6.32
N ALA A 321 9.21 -1.90 6.60
CA ALA A 321 8.58 -1.10 7.63
C ALA A 321 8.82 -1.67 9.03
N TYR A 322 9.02 -0.78 10.00
CA TYR A 322 8.92 -1.16 11.40
C TYR A 322 7.47 -1.54 11.75
N PRO A 323 7.24 -2.39 12.76
CA PRO A 323 5.89 -2.73 13.22
C PRO A 323 5.00 -1.51 13.50
N THR A 324 5.58 -0.42 14.01
CA THR A 324 4.86 0.85 14.26
C THR A 324 4.40 1.53 12.99
N GLU A 325 5.13 1.39 11.88
CA GLU A 325 4.72 1.94 10.58
C GLU A 325 3.58 1.09 10.01
N THR A 326 3.70 -0.24 10.01
CA THR A 326 2.60 -1.16 9.60
C THR A 326 1.33 -0.93 10.43
N LEU A 327 1.46 -0.69 11.73
CA LEU A 327 0.34 -0.36 12.62
C LEU A 327 -0.30 0.99 12.33
N LEU A 328 0.51 2.00 11.97
CA LEU A 328 0.02 3.33 11.61
C LEU A 328 -0.73 3.32 10.28
N TRP A 329 -0.14 2.68 9.26
CA TRP A 329 -0.68 2.66 7.90
C TRP A 329 -1.86 1.69 7.76
N GLY A 330 -1.93 0.68 8.62
CA GLY A 330 -2.98 -0.34 8.60
C GLY A 330 -2.85 -1.32 7.44
N CYS A 331 -1.69 -1.37 6.78
CA CYS A 331 -1.35 -2.26 5.67
C CYS A 331 0.17 -2.45 5.59
N GLY A 332 0.58 -3.37 4.73
CA GLY A 332 1.97 -3.66 4.38
C GLY A 332 2.01 -4.83 3.41
N ASP A 333 3.13 -5.05 2.73
CA ASP A 333 3.31 -6.22 1.89
C ASP A 333 3.85 -7.43 2.69
N ASP A 334 4.53 -8.36 2.02
CA ASP A 334 4.87 -9.66 2.57
C ASP A 334 5.83 -9.53 3.77
N GLU A 335 6.90 -8.75 3.61
CA GLU A 335 7.91 -8.48 4.62
C GLU A 335 7.38 -7.66 5.79
N ASP A 336 6.60 -6.61 5.56
CA ASP A 336 6.04 -5.75 6.60
C ASP A 336 5.18 -6.56 7.57
N ARG A 337 4.34 -7.43 7.01
CA ARG A 337 3.43 -8.29 7.79
C ARG A 337 4.20 -9.39 8.50
N ALA A 338 5.23 -9.96 7.87
CA ALA A 338 6.11 -10.94 8.51
C ALA A 338 6.90 -10.32 9.67
N ILE A 339 7.42 -9.10 9.50
CA ILE A 339 8.11 -8.31 10.53
C ILE A 339 7.18 -8.02 11.71
N LEU A 340 5.94 -7.57 11.44
CA LEU A 340 4.94 -7.34 12.48
C LEU A 340 4.63 -8.61 13.27
N TYR A 341 4.34 -9.71 12.58
CA TYR A 341 4.08 -11.01 13.21
C TYR A 341 5.26 -11.46 14.09
N CYS A 342 6.48 -11.44 13.54
CA CYS A 342 7.68 -11.83 14.27
C CYS A 342 7.90 -10.95 15.50
N SER A 343 7.61 -9.64 15.41
CA SER A 343 7.78 -8.70 16.51
C SER A 343 6.81 -9.01 17.66
N ILE A 344 5.56 -9.33 17.35
CA ILE A 344 4.56 -9.76 18.35
C ILE A 344 4.99 -11.08 19.00
N MET A 345 5.36 -12.08 18.20
CA MET A 345 5.76 -13.39 18.74
C MET A 345 7.07 -13.34 19.54
N LYS A 346 8.01 -12.46 19.16
CA LYS A 346 9.23 -12.18 19.91
C LYS A 346 8.91 -11.54 21.26
N ARG A 347 7.97 -10.59 21.30
CA ARG A 347 7.47 -9.99 22.56
C ARG A 347 6.84 -11.03 23.48
N GLU A 348 6.12 -11.99 22.92
CA GLU A 348 5.57 -13.13 23.65
C GLU A 348 6.66 -14.10 24.18
N GLY A 349 7.92 -13.88 23.84
CA GLY A 349 9.06 -14.69 24.30
C GLY A 349 9.32 -15.92 23.44
N ARG A 350 8.93 -15.89 22.16
CA ARG A 350 9.28 -16.94 21.18
C ARG A 350 10.51 -16.55 20.38
N ASP A 351 11.29 -17.55 20.00
CA ASP A 351 12.30 -17.37 18.97
C ASP A 351 11.60 -17.27 17.61
N VAL A 352 12.01 -16.32 16.79
CA VAL A 352 11.41 -16.02 15.50
C VAL A 352 12.47 -15.90 14.42
N GLY A 353 12.05 -15.99 13.17
CA GLY A 353 12.89 -15.71 12.03
C GLY A 353 12.07 -15.31 10.82
N LEU A 354 12.77 -14.72 9.85
CA LEU A 354 12.22 -14.42 8.54
C LEU A 354 12.72 -15.50 7.57
N LEU A 355 11.79 -16.12 6.86
CA LEU A 355 12.06 -17.11 5.83
C LEU A 355 11.97 -16.45 4.46
N PHE A 356 13.13 -16.26 3.84
CA PHE A 356 13.25 -15.69 2.50
C PHE A 356 13.04 -16.78 1.45
N LEU A 357 12.02 -16.58 0.63
CA LEU A 357 11.67 -17.46 -0.50
C LEU A 357 11.71 -16.64 -1.80
N PRO A 358 11.71 -17.28 -2.98
CA PRO A 358 11.56 -16.55 -4.23
C PRO A 358 10.30 -15.70 -4.19
N GLU A 359 10.41 -14.40 -4.50
CA GLU A 359 9.27 -13.49 -4.64
C GLU A 359 8.47 -13.19 -3.35
N THR A 360 8.91 -13.65 -2.17
CA THR A 360 8.17 -13.44 -0.92
C THR A 360 9.06 -13.63 0.31
N THR A 361 8.70 -12.94 1.39
CA THR A 361 9.25 -13.16 2.73
C THR A 361 8.10 -13.57 3.65
N ILE A 362 8.28 -14.65 4.42
CA ILE A 362 7.27 -15.08 5.40
C ILE A 362 7.87 -15.18 6.79
N ALA A 363 7.03 -15.14 7.81
CA ALA A 363 7.47 -15.35 9.18
C ALA A 363 7.71 -16.83 9.50
N ALA A 364 8.54 -17.08 10.50
CA ALA A 364 8.73 -18.40 11.10
C ALA A 364 8.90 -18.26 12.62
N VAL A 365 8.34 -19.20 13.39
CA VAL A 365 8.32 -19.11 14.86
C VAL A 365 8.59 -20.46 15.51
N ASP A 366 9.40 -20.47 16.57
CA ASP A 366 9.61 -21.65 17.42
C ASP A 366 8.43 -21.78 18.40
N VAL A 367 7.63 -22.82 18.21
CA VAL A 367 6.47 -23.14 19.04
C VAL A 367 6.37 -24.63 19.30
N ASP A 368 5.95 -24.97 20.52
CA ASP A 368 5.63 -26.35 20.87
C ASP A 368 4.32 -26.81 20.21
N LEU A 369 4.43 -27.88 19.43
CA LEU A 369 3.33 -28.54 18.73
C LEU A 369 2.85 -29.84 19.40
N THR A 370 3.42 -30.25 20.54
CA THR A 370 3.24 -31.59 21.16
C THR A 370 1.77 -32.00 21.33
N ASP A 371 0.87 -31.05 21.56
CA ASP A 371 -0.58 -31.29 21.71
C ASP A 371 -1.44 -30.52 20.69
N SER A 372 -0.85 -30.09 19.58
CA SER A 372 -1.53 -29.31 18.53
C SER A 372 -1.89 -30.19 17.32
N PRO A 373 -3.12 -30.10 16.78
CA PRO A 373 -3.45 -30.77 15.51
C PRO A 373 -2.59 -30.28 14.34
N ILE A 374 -2.02 -29.08 14.45
CA ILE A 374 -1.06 -28.51 13.49
C ILE A 374 0.15 -29.42 13.28
N SER A 375 0.58 -30.18 14.30
CA SER A 375 1.72 -31.11 14.21
C SER A 375 1.60 -32.16 13.10
N ALA A 376 0.38 -32.47 12.65
CA ALA A 376 0.14 -33.48 11.62
C ALA A 376 0.53 -33.01 10.19
N TYR A 377 0.64 -31.70 9.97
CA TYR A 377 0.90 -31.12 8.64
C TYR A 377 1.92 -30.00 8.63
N ALA A 378 2.31 -29.47 9.80
CA ALA A 378 3.17 -28.31 9.91
C ALA A 378 4.51 -28.48 9.16
N LYS A 379 4.77 -27.56 8.24
CA LYS A 379 6.06 -27.32 7.65
C LYS A 379 6.87 -26.45 8.58
N GLY A 380 8.14 -26.82 8.76
CA GLY A 380 9.06 -26.06 9.57
C GLY A 380 10.45 -26.06 8.95
N VAL A 381 11.11 -24.91 9.05
CA VAL A 381 12.50 -24.72 8.63
C VAL A 381 13.42 -24.85 9.84
N ARG A 382 14.50 -25.62 9.68
CA ARG A 382 15.41 -25.95 10.78
C ARG A 382 16.47 -24.88 10.94
N GLY A 383 16.45 -24.20 12.09
CA GLY A 383 17.56 -23.37 12.54
C GLY A 383 18.69 -24.21 13.16
N VAL A 384 19.65 -23.53 13.78
CA VAL A 384 20.80 -24.22 14.40
C VAL A 384 20.36 -25.11 15.58
N TYR A 385 19.42 -24.62 16.38
CA TYR A 385 18.98 -25.26 17.63
C TYR A 385 17.52 -25.72 17.63
N SER A 386 16.67 -25.06 16.84
CA SER A 386 15.22 -25.25 16.86
C SER A 386 14.62 -25.50 15.47
N LEU A 387 13.37 -25.98 15.45
CA LEU A 387 12.53 -26.04 14.26
C LEU A 387 11.56 -24.87 14.31
N TYR A 388 11.57 -24.02 13.29
CA TYR A 388 10.70 -22.85 13.20
C TYR A 388 9.53 -23.17 12.28
N ILE A 389 8.31 -23.10 12.80
CA ILE A 389 7.08 -23.35 12.06
C ILE A 389 6.76 -22.12 11.22
N VAL A 390 6.47 -22.33 9.94
CA VAL A 390 6.20 -21.24 9.00
C VAL A 390 4.84 -20.58 9.29
N ALA A 391 4.78 -19.27 9.09
CA ALA A 391 3.60 -18.45 9.26
C ALA A 391 3.49 -17.51 8.05
N ASP A 392 2.75 -17.94 7.02
CA ASP A 392 2.57 -17.17 5.78
C ASP A 392 1.55 -16.05 5.99
N THR A 393 2.05 -14.90 6.45
CA THR A 393 1.27 -13.70 6.74
C THR A 393 0.58 -13.11 5.52
N SER A 394 0.94 -13.54 4.30
CA SER A 394 0.39 -13.00 3.05
C SER A 394 -0.65 -13.87 2.35
N SER A 395 -1.03 -14.97 2.99
CA SER A 395 -2.07 -15.88 2.53
C SER A 395 -3.21 -15.99 3.55
N ASP A 396 -4.18 -16.86 3.27
CA ASP A 396 -5.23 -17.30 4.19
C ASP A 396 -4.91 -18.66 4.83
N LEU A 397 -3.66 -19.13 4.70
CA LEU A 397 -3.21 -20.42 5.19
C LEU A 397 -2.95 -20.38 6.70
N GLY A 398 -3.23 -21.50 7.37
CA GLY A 398 -2.97 -21.65 8.80
C GLY A 398 -1.49 -21.78 9.14
N LEU A 399 -1.18 -21.72 10.43
CA LEU A 399 0.19 -21.92 10.92
C LEU A 399 0.74 -23.29 10.45
N GLY A 400 1.95 -23.27 9.88
CA GLY A 400 2.63 -24.45 9.37
C GLY A 400 2.28 -24.81 7.92
N GLU A 401 1.45 -24.02 7.24
CA GLU A 401 1.11 -24.24 5.83
C GLU A 401 1.89 -23.30 4.91
N LEU A 402 2.07 -23.72 3.65
CA LEU A 402 2.76 -22.96 2.61
C LEU A 402 1.94 -22.94 1.32
N ARG A 403 2.08 -21.86 0.54
CA ARG A 403 1.52 -21.78 -0.81
C ARG A 403 2.04 -22.93 -1.68
N PRO A 404 1.25 -23.47 -2.64
CA PRO A 404 1.58 -24.70 -3.38
C PRO A 404 2.89 -24.71 -4.17
N TYR A 405 3.48 -23.55 -4.44
CA TYR A 405 4.75 -23.41 -5.16
C TYR A 405 5.96 -23.56 -4.25
N TYR A 406 5.79 -23.47 -2.93
CA TYR A 406 6.86 -23.64 -1.95
C TYR A 406 6.71 -24.97 -1.22
N ASP A 407 7.83 -25.58 -0.89
CA ASP A 407 7.85 -26.73 0.02
C ASP A 407 9.13 -26.72 0.87
N ILE A 408 9.08 -27.46 1.97
CA ILE A 408 10.21 -27.69 2.85
C ILE A 408 10.32 -29.20 3.06
N SER A 409 11.53 -29.73 2.86
CA SER A 409 11.84 -31.14 3.16
C SER A 409 11.46 -31.51 4.60
N ASP A 410 11.12 -32.78 4.84
CA ASP A 410 10.69 -33.27 6.16
C ASP A 410 11.68 -32.99 7.31
N ASN A 411 12.97 -32.82 7.00
CA ASN A 411 13.99 -32.51 8.01
C ASN A 411 14.18 -30.99 8.25
N GLY A 412 13.48 -30.15 7.49
CA GLY A 412 13.49 -28.69 7.56
C GLY A 412 14.70 -28.01 6.92
N ARG A 413 15.55 -28.72 6.17
CA ARG A 413 16.85 -28.18 5.70
C ARG A 413 16.88 -27.75 4.24
N ILE A 414 16.03 -28.35 3.43
CA ILE A 414 15.95 -28.06 1.99
C ILE A 414 14.64 -27.34 1.73
N LEU A 415 14.75 -26.21 1.05
CA LEU A 415 13.62 -25.42 0.55
C LEU A 415 13.42 -25.72 -0.93
N TYR A 416 12.17 -25.71 -1.37
CA TYR A 416 11.80 -25.93 -2.77
C TYR A 416 10.95 -24.77 -3.30
N TYR A 417 11.13 -24.45 -4.57
CA TYR A 417 10.25 -23.58 -5.36
C TYR A 417 9.93 -24.26 -6.69
N ASN A 418 8.64 -24.43 -7.00
CA ASN A 418 8.16 -25.18 -8.18
C ASN A 418 8.78 -26.59 -8.31
N GLY A 419 9.06 -27.24 -7.18
CA GLY A 419 9.66 -28.58 -7.12
C GLY A 419 11.18 -28.60 -7.32
N GLU A 420 11.82 -27.44 -7.53
CA GLU A 420 13.26 -27.32 -7.62
C GLU A 420 13.84 -26.86 -6.28
N GLU A 421 14.96 -27.46 -5.88
CA GLU A 421 15.69 -27.05 -4.68
C GLU A 421 16.28 -25.65 -4.86
N ILE A 422 16.07 -24.79 -3.85
CA ILE A 422 16.58 -23.42 -3.84
C ILE A 422 17.68 -23.23 -2.80
N HIS A 423 18.65 -22.38 -3.13
CA HIS A 423 19.86 -22.16 -2.33
C HIS A 423 20.28 -20.68 -2.35
N GLY A 424 21.30 -20.35 -1.54
CA GLY A 424 21.97 -19.06 -1.58
C GLY A 424 21.26 -18.03 -0.72
N ARG A 425 20.65 -17.01 -1.35
CA ARG A 425 19.95 -15.92 -0.65
C ARG A 425 18.62 -16.34 0.00
N TYR A 426 18.16 -17.57 -0.26
CA TYR A 426 16.93 -18.12 0.29
C TYR A 426 17.25 -18.96 1.53
N GLY A 427 16.45 -18.81 2.58
CA GLY A 427 16.75 -19.42 3.86
C GLY A 427 16.06 -18.72 5.02
N LEU A 428 16.20 -19.34 6.20
CA LEU A 428 15.78 -18.74 7.46
C LEU A 428 16.89 -17.83 8.00
N GLU A 429 16.56 -16.57 8.28
CA GLU A 429 17.35 -15.71 9.16
C GLU A 429 16.65 -15.60 10.52
N VAL A 430 17.31 -16.11 11.56
CA VAL A 430 16.82 -16.04 12.95
C VAL A 430 17.18 -14.68 13.55
N VAL A 431 16.24 -14.12 14.33
CA VAL A 431 16.29 -12.77 14.91
C VAL A 431 16.96 -12.72 16.28
#